data_AF-A0A3L7X899-F1
#
_entry.id   AF-A0A3L7X899-F1
#
_cell.length_a   1.000
_cell.length_b   1.000
_cell.length_c   1.000
_cell.angle_alpha   90.00
_cell.angle_beta   90.00
_cell.angle_gamma   90.00
#
_symmetry.space_group_name_H-M   'P 1'
#
loop_
_entity.id
_entity.type
_entity.pdbx_description
1 polymer ?
#
loop_
_entity_poly.entity_id
_entity_poly.type
_entity_poly.pdbx_seq_one_letter_code
_entity_poly.pdbx_strand_id
1 'polypeptide(L)'
;PLRIAGTNQAVLVDRGWISYAASLGDLAQFNEAPGKRVEGWLHLTQLLPGGRTEPPPAAARKEWYRTDIAGIQAQLAYPLLPMYLEAGSSAPAAPGLLRFQPDVVFDDGPHMGYALQWFLFCGLLAVGYLSFVRRNGV
;
A
#
# COMPACT_ATOMS: atom_id res chain seq x y z
N PRO A 1 11.94 9.37 -8.41
CA PRO A 1 11.38 10.61 -7.81
C PRO A 1 10.95 11.61 -8.88
N LEU A 2 9.98 12.46 -8.57
CA LEU A 2 9.52 13.58 -9.38
C LEU A 2 9.99 14.87 -8.71
N ARG A 3 10.84 15.66 -9.38
CA ARG A 3 11.26 16.99 -8.90
C ARG A 3 10.15 18.00 -9.18
N ILE A 4 9.78 18.78 -8.18
CA ILE A 4 8.68 19.75 -8.28
C ILE A 4 9.23 21.00 -8.97
N ALA A 5 8.63 21.36 -10.11
CA ALA A 5 9.03 22.51 -10.90
C ALA A 5 9.04 23.80 -10.06
N GLY A 6 10.09 24.60 -10.20
CA GLY A 6 10.27 25.84 -9.44
C GLY A 6 10.76 25.66 -8.00
N THR A 7 11.10 24.43 -7.56
CA THR A 7 11.63 24.15 -6.21
C THR A 7 12.86 23.24 -6.27
N ASN A 8 13.58 23.10 -5.15
CA ASN A 8 14.59 22.06 -4.98
C ASN A 8 14.01 20.75 -4.39
N GLN A 9 12.70 20.68 -4.16
CA GLN A 9 12.06 19.52 -3.55
C GLN A 9 11.68 18.47 -4.59
N ALA A 10 11.62 17.22 -4.15
CA ALA A 10 11.09 16.12 -4.94
C ALA A 10 10.12 15.30 -4.11
N VAL A 11 9.19 14.63 -4.78
CA VAL A 11 8.34 13.60 -4.20
C VAL A 11 8.81 12.24 -4.71
N LEU A 12 8.89 11.25 -3.83
CA LEU A 12 9.13 9.88 -4.27
C LEU A 12 7.88 9.40 -5.02
N VAL A 13 8.07 8.68 -6.13
CA VAL A 13 6.96 8.17 -6.93
C VAL A 13 7.11 6.67 -7.03
N ASP A 14 6.16 5.95 -6.45
CA ASP A 14 5.93 4.55 -6.78
C ASP A 14 5.22 4.49 -8.13
N ARG A 15 5.86 3.82 -9.08
CA ARG A 15 5.40 3.72 -10.47
C ARG A 15 4.62 2.45 -10.73
N GLY A 16 4.47 1.59 -9.73
CA GLY A 16 3.82 0.31 -9.84
C GLY A 16 4.81 -0.84 -10.04
N TRP A 17 4.29 -1.94 -10.55
CA TRP A 17 4.91 -3.26 -10.50
C TRP A 17 5.52 -3.65 -11.84
N ILE A 18 6.68 -4.29 -11.76
CA ILE A 18 7.30 -5.01 -12.88
C ILE A 18 7.42 -6.48 -12.51
N SER A 19 7.51 -7.35 -13.52
CA SER A 19 7.75 -8.77 -13.26
C SER A 19 9.15 -9.00 -12.67
N TYR A 20 9.31 -10.09 -11.92
CA TYR A 20 10.63 -10.47 -11.40
C TYR A 20 11.65 -10.70 -12.53
N ALA A 21 11.23 -11.27 -13.66
CA ALA A 21 12.12 -11.43 -14.81
C ALA A 21 12.61 -10.07 -15.35
N ALA A 22 11.74 -9.06 -15.37
CA ALA A 22 12.11 -7.71 -15.78
C ALA A 22 13.03 -7.01 -14.77
N SER A 23 12.90 -7.30 -13.46
CA SER A 23 13.77 -6.69 -12.44
C SER A 23 15.23 -7.15 -12.51
N LEU A 24 15.50 -8.28 -13.18
CA LEU A 24 16.86 -8.78 -13.43
C LEU A 24 17.53 -8.12 -14.65
N GLY A 25 16.76 -7.40 -15.47
CA GLY A 25 17.23 -6.75 -16.69
C GLY A 25 17.61 -5.28 -16.50
N ASP A 26 17.60 -4.53 -17.60
CA ASP A 26 17.81 -3.08 -17.56
C ASP A 26 16.55 -2.35 -17.06
N LEU A 27 16.60 -1.80 -15.85
CA LEU A 27 15.50 -1.02 -15.28
C LEU A 27 15.29 0.32 -15.99
N ALA A 28 16.27 0.82 -16.76
CA ALA A 28 16.14 2.08 -17.47
C ALA A 28 15.04 2.05 -18.55
N GLN A 29 14.63 0.87 -19.02
CA GLN A 29 13.50 0.70 -19.94
C GLN A 29 12.17 1.20 -19.34
N PHE A 30 12.06 1.27 -18.02
CA PHE A 30 10.87 1.76 -17.31
C PHE A 30 10.95 3.24 -16.97
N ASN A 31 12.00 3.95 -17.41
CA ASN A 31 12.11 5.38 -17.19
C ASN A 31 11.05 6.13 -17.99
N GLU A 32 10.30 6.98 -17.29
CA GLU A 32 9.31 7.85 -17.90
C GLU A 32 9.94 9.18 -18.31
N ALA A 33 9.49 9.72 -19.45
CA ALA A 33 9.94 11.02 -19.94
C ALA A 33 9.66 12.15 -18.92
N PRO A 34 10.58 13.12 -18.76
CA PRO A 34 10.38 14.25 -17.86
C PRO A 34 9.23 15.16 -18.32
N GLY A 35 8.75 16.01 -17.41
CA GLY A 35 7.73 17.04 -17.72
C GLY A 35 6.30 16.52 -17.79
N LYS A 36 6.07 15.24 -17.52
CA LYS A 36 4.72 14.67 -17.44
C LYS A 36 4.08 14.92 -16.07
N ARG A 37 2.79 15.22 -16.09
CA ARG A 37 1.93 15.23 -14.89
C ARG A 37 1.73 13.79 -14.43
N VAL A 38 1.99 13.54 -13.15
CA VAL A 38 1.71 12.25 -12.49
C VAL A 38 0.55 12.46 -11.53
N GLU A 39 -0.47 11.65 -11.65
CA GLU A 39 -1.64 11.63 -10.77
C GLU A 39 -1.68 10.29 -10.05
N GLY A 40 -2.24 10.28 -8.84
CA GLY A 40 -2.23 9.10 -8.00
C GLY A 40 -2.59 9.40 -6.55
N TRP A 41 -2.24 8.49 -5.67
CA TRP A 41 -2.55 8.55 -4.25
C TRP A 41 -1.33 8.93 -3.43
N LEU A 42 -1.53 9.74 -2.40
CA LEU A 42 -0.46 10.10 -1.48
C LEU A 42 -0.44 9.15 -0.29
N HIS A 43 0.76 8.68 0.02
CA HIS A 43 1.01 7.77 1.12
C HIS A 43 2.07 8.37 2.05
N LEU A 44 1.90 8.11 3.34
CA LEU A 44 2.92 8.41 4.33
C LEU A 44 4.08 7.42 4.22
N THR A 45 5.24 7.80 4.75
CA THR A 45 6.40 6.90 4.85
C THR A 45 6.03 5.58 5.53
N GLN A 46 6.60 4.47 5.04
CA GLN A 46 6.39 3.15 5.64
C GLN A 46 7.54 2.85 6.61
N LEU A 47 7.20 2.73 7.89
CA LEU A 47 8.16 2.50 8.97
C LEU A 47 8.23 1.02 9.34
N LEU A 48 9.34 0.60 9.96
CA LEU A 48 9.48 -0.67 10.66
C LEU A 48 8.49 -0.80 11.83
N PRO A 49 8.22 -2.03 12.32
CA PRO A 49 7.39 -2.21 13.52
C PRO A 49 7.93 -1.36 14.69
N GLY A 50 7.03 -0.74 15.44
CA GLY A 50 7.40 0.20 16.50
C GLY A 50 7.79 1.60 16.01
N GLY A 51 7.49 1.95 14.76
CA GLY A 51 7.65 3.32 14.24
C GLY A 51 9.10 3.73 13.95
N ARG A 52 9.98 2.75 13.73
CA ARG A 52 11.40 3.00 13.45
C ARG A 52 11.64 3.16 11.95
N THR A 53 12.60 3.98 11.55
CA THR A 53 13.11 4.02 10.19
C THR A 53 14.07 2.86 9.97
N GLU A 54 14.20 2.40 8.72
CA GLU A 54 15.31 1.52 8.34
C GLU A 54 16.64 2.23 8.64
N PRO A 55 17.65 1.50 9.16
CA PRO A 55 18.96 2.08 9.36
C PRO A 55 19.53 2.57 8.02
N PRO A 56 20.25 3.70 8.01
CA PRO A 56 20.89 4.19 6.80
C PRO A 56 21.77 3.09 6.19
N PRO A 57 21.67 2.85 4.88
CA PRO A 57 22.42 1.77 4.27
C PRO A 57 23.91 2.13 4.23
N ALA A 58 24.78 1.17 4.53
CA ALA A 58 26.24 1.38 4.54
C ALA A 58 26.82 1.72 3.15
N ALA A 59 26.11 1.33 2.09
CA ALA A 59 26.39 1.66 0.71
C ALA A 59 25.09 1.98 -0.03
N ALA A 60 25.20 2.64 -1.19
CA ALA A 60 24.01 2.93 -1.98
C ALA A 60 23.31 1.63 -2.42
N ARG A 61 21.99 1.57 -2.24
CA ARG A 61 21.16 0.41 -2.60
C ARG A 61 19.97 0.81 -3.44
N LYS A 62 19.61 -0.07 -4.36
CA LYS A 62 18.49 0.11 -5.30
C LYS A 62 17.17 -0.47 -4.79
N GLU A 63 17.24 -1.40 -3.86
CA GLU A 63 16.10 -2.13 -3.31
C GLU A 63 15.87 -1.78 -1.85
N TRP A 64 14.60 -1.69 -1.47
CA TRP A 64 14.13 -1.28 -0.15
C TRP A 64 13.01 -2.20 0.29
N TYR A 65 13.00 -2.59 1.57
CA TYR A 65 11.95 -3.48 2.07
C TYR A 65 10.66 -2.70 2.36
N ARG A 66 10.79 -1.47 2.86
CA ARG A 66 9.69 -0.51 2.99
C ARG A 66 10.03 0.79 2.30
N THR A 67 8.99 1.53 1.94
CA THR A 67 9.12 2.90 1.43
C THR A 67 9.44 3.86 2.58
N ASP A 68 10.61 3.68 3.20
CA ASP A 68 11.15 4.56 4.23
C ASP A 68 11.87 5.75 3.57
N ILE A 69 11.17 6.88 3.56
CA ILE A 69 11.63 8.10 2.91
C ILE A 69 12.90 8.64 3.54
N ALA A 70 13.06 8.53 4.87
CA ALA A 70 14.24 9.06 5.56
C ALA A 70 15.50 8.25 5.21
N GLY A 71 15.36 6.93 5.13
CA GLY A 71 16.43 6.07 4.65
C GLY A 71 16.78 6.39 3.19
N ILE A 72 15.79 6.51 2.30
CA ILE A 72 16.00 6.80 0.88
C ILE A 72 16.67 8.17 0.69
N GLN A 73 16.25 9.17 1.46
CA GLN A 73 16.81 10.52 1.46
C GLN A 73 18.33 10.53 1.66
N ALA A 74 18.89 9.64 2.48
CA ALA A 74 20.31 9.60 2.77
C ALA A 74 21.20 9.35 1.52
N GLN A 75 20.62 8.85 0.43
CA GLN A 75 21.33 8.60 -0.83
C GLN A 75 21.06 9.65 -1.92
N LEU A 76 20.22 10.66 -1.65
CA LEU A 76 19.78 11.66 -2.64
C LEU A 76 20.31 13.06 -2.30
N ALA A 77 20.74 13.78 -3.33
CA ALA A 77 21.28 15.15 -3.19
C ALA A 77 20.22 16.25 -3.08
N TYR A 78 18.93 15.89 -3.19
CA TYR A 78 17.81 16.83 -3.11
C TYR A 78 16.82 16.39 -2.03
N PRO A 79 16.13 17.35 -1.37
CA PRO A 79 15.15 17.05 -0.33
C PRO A 79 13.91 16.37 -0.89
N LEU A 80 13.51 15.26 -0.26
CA LEU A 80 12.25 14.58 -0.46
C LEU A 80 11.17 15.17 0.45
N LEU A 81 9.94 15.28 -0.05
CA LEU A 81 8.77 15.48 0.79
C LEU A 81 8.55 14.27 1.71
N PRO A 82 7.95 14.44 2.91
CA PRO A 82 7.71 13.37 3.87
C PRO A 82 6.52 12.46 3.49
N MET A 83 6.29 12.29 2.19
CA MET A 83 5.24 11.48 1.60
C MET A 83 5.70 10.97 0.22
N TYR A 84 5.13 9.86 -0.24
CA TYR A 84 5.35 9.37 -1.59
C TYR A 84 4.03 9.29 -2.36
N LEU A 85 4.12 9.43 -3.67
CA LEU A 85 3.00 9.34 -4.60
C LEU A 85 2.98 7.95 -5.21
N GLU A 86 1.87 7.23 -5.08
CA GLU A 86 1.62 6.00 -5.83
C GLU A 86 0.88 6.34 -7.13
N ALA A 87 1.56 6.17 -8.26
CA ALA A 87 1.08 6.59 -9.57
C ALA A 87 -0.12 5.73 -10.01
N GLY A 88 -1.21 6.40 -10.36
CA GLY A 88 -2.43 5.76 -10.83
C GLY A 88 -2.44 5.45 -12.33
N SER A 89 -3.48 4.72 -12.74
CA SER A 89 -3.67 4.24 -14.11
C SER A 89 -3.92 5.35 -15.14
N SER A 90 -4.23 6.59 -14.71
CA SER A 90 -4.36 7.74 -15.62
C SER A 90 -3.02 8.22 -16.19
N ALA A 91 -1.89 7.88 -15.56
CA ALA A 91 -0.57 8.20 -16.07
C ALA A 91 -0.07 7.13 -17.07
N PRO A 92 0.41 7.53 -18.28
CA PRO A 92 0.97 6.58 -19.24
C PRO A 92 2.07 5.72 -18.61
N ALA A 93 2.00 4.41 -18.77
CA ALA A 93 2.99 3.46 -18.25
C ALA A 93 3.90 2.95 -19.39
N ALA A 94 5.16 2.64 -19.08
CA ALA A 94 6.02 1.92 -19.99
C ALA A 94 5.49 0.49 -20.23
N PRO A 95 5.75 -0.15 -21.38
CA PRO A 95 5.36 -1.54 -21.62
C PRO A 95 5.84 -2.47 -20.49
N GLY A 96 4.96 -3.32 -19.96
CA GLY A 96 5.27 -4.25 -18.87
C GLY A 96 5.30 -3.65 -17.47
N LEU A 97 5.08 -2.34 -17.32
CA LEU A 97 4.88 -1.67 -16.04
C LEU A 97 3.38 -1.63 -15.71
N LEU A 98 2.98 -2.28 -14.62
CA LEU A 98 1.60 -2.32 -14.14
C LEU A 98 1.39 -1.26 -13.07
N ARG A 99 0.50 -0.31 -13.32
CA ARG A 99 0.15 0.73 -12.33
C ARG A 99 -0.68 0.14 -11.21
N PHE A 100 -0.57 0.75 -10.04
CA PHE A 100 -1.53 0.51 -8.97
C PHE A 100 -2.89 1.08 -9.38
N GLN A 101 -3.92 0.29 -9.14
CA GLN A 101 -5.30 0.70 -9.26
C GLN A 101 -6.01 0.17 -8.01
N PRO A 102 -6.34 1.04 -7.04
CA PRO A 102 -7.03 0.59 -5.85
C PRO A 102 -8.42 0.11 -6.26
N ASP A 103 -8.75 -1.10 -5.82
CA ASP A 103 -10.11 -1.59 -5.88
C ASP A 103 -10.87 -0.95 -4.71
N VAL A 104 -11.40 0.25 -4.96
CA VAL A 104 -12.19 0.96 -3.96
C VAL A 104 -13.63 0.47 -4.07
N VAL A 105 -13.90 -0.64 -3.38
CA VAL A 105 -15.26 -1.17 -3.24
C VAL A 105 -15.93 -0.42 -2.09
N PHE A 106 -16.89 0.43 -2.42
CA PHE A 106 -17.78 1.07 -1.45
C PHE A 106 -19.02 0.20 -1.22
N ASP A 107 -18.81 -1.03 -0.75
CA ASP A 107 -19.89 -1.88 -0.28
C ASP A 107 -19.77 -2.14 1.22
N ASP A 108 -20.87 -2.57 1.82
CA ASP A 108 -20.91 -2.90 3.25
C ASP A 108 -20.28 -4.28 3.52
N GLY A 109 -19.56 -4.87 2.56
CA GLY A 109 -19.05 -6.23 2.61
C GLY A 109 -20.14 -7.28 2.91
N PRO A 110 -19.76 -8.48 3.37
CA PRO A 110 -20.70 -9.56 3.69
C PRO A 110 -21.42 -9.37 5.05
N HIS A 111 -21.61 -8.14 5.52
CA HIS A 111 -22.21 -7.82 6.83
C HIS A 111 -23.55 -8.52 7.07
N MET A 112 -24.38 -8.65 6.03
CA MET A 112 -25.66 -9.38 6.11
C MET A 112 -25.47 -10.86 6.46
N GLY A 113 -24.46 -11.52 5.87
CA GLY A 113 -24.13 -12.92 6.17
C GLY A 113 -23.67 -13.10 7.62
N TYR A 114 -22.81 -12.19 8.09
CA TYR A 114 -22.37 -12.19 9.50
C TYR A 114 -23.52 -11.93 10.47
N ALA A 115 -24.43 -11.00 10.16
CA ALA A 115 -25.60 -10.74 10.98
C ALA A 115 -26.49 -11.99 11.10
N LEU A 116 -26.79 -12.65 9.98
CA LEU A 116 -27.56 -13.89 9.97
C LEU A 116 -26.88 -14.99 10.80
N GLN A 117 -25.57 -15.15 10.66
CA GLN A 117 -24.78 -16.09 11.44
C GLN A 117 -24.92 -15.85 12.94
N TRP A 118 -24.79 -14.59 13.39
CA TRP A 118 -24.96 -14.24 14.80
C TRP A 118 -26.38 -14.52 15.31
N PHE A 119 -27.42 -14.23 14.51
CA PHE A 119 -28.79 -14.57 14.88
C PHE A 119 -29.00 -16.09 15.01
N LEU A 120 -28.39 -16.88 14.12
CA LEU A 120 -28.43 -18.35 14.22
C LEU A 120 -27.72 -18.86 15.47
N PHE A 121 -26.55 -18.31 15.82
CA PHE A 121 -25.84 -18.67 17.05
C PHE A 121 -26.63 -18.32 18.31
N CYS A 122 -27.19 -17.10 18.37
CA CYS A 122 -28.07 -16.69 19.46
C CYS A 122 -29.30 -17.59 19.56
N GLY A 123 -29.91 -17.96 18.42
CA GLY A 123 -31.06 -18.86 18.37
C GLY A 123 -30.73 -20.27 18.88
N LEU A 124 -29.63 -20.86 18.41
CA LEU A 124 -29.15 -22.17 18.87
C LEU A 124 -28.84 -22.16 20.37
N LEU A 125 -28.17 -21.11 20.86
CA LEU A 125 -27.87 -20.95 22.28
C LEU A 125 -29.15 -20.83 23.12
N ALA A 126 -30.10 -20.01 22.68
CA ALA A 126 -31.38 -19.84 23.37
C ALA A 126 -32.17 -21.15 23.44
N VAL A 127 -32.31 -21.87 22.31
CA VAL A 127 -33.00 -23.17 22.26
C VAL A 127 -32.27 -24.21 23.11
N GLY A 128 -30.94 -24.28 23.02
CA GLY A 128 -30.12 -25.19 23.81
C GLY A 128 -30.24 -24.94 25.30
N TYR A 129 -30.17 -23.66 25.71
CA TYR A 129 -30.33 -23.23 27.10
C TYR A 129 -31.72 -23.56 27.65
N LEU A 130 -32.79 -23.20 26.93
CA LEU A 130 -34.16 -23.52 27.34
C LEU A 130 -34.38 -25.04 27.46
N SER A 131 -33.84 -25.82 26.53
CA SER A 131 -33.92 -27.29 26.57
C SER A 131 -33.15 -27.86 27.76
N PHE A 132 -31.96 -27.32 28.06
CA PHE A 132 -31.15 -27.71 29.21
C PHE A 132 -31.88 -27.43 30.53
N VAL A 133 -32.43 -26.22 30.72
CA VAL A 133 -33.18 -25.85 31.93
C VAL A 133 -34.41 -26.74 32.11
N ARG A 134 -35.20 -26.96 31.04
CA ARG A 134 -36.38 -27.84 31.10
C ARG A 134 -36.06 -29.28 31.47
N ARG A 135 -34.92 -29.82 31.03
CA ARG A 135 -34.51 -31.21 31.34
C ARG A 135 -33.93 -31.35 32.73
N ASN A 136 -33.23 -30.34 33.23
CA ASN A 136 -32.44 -30.44 34.46
C ASN A 136 -33.07 -29.78 35.68
N GLY A 137 -34.29 -29.23 35.57
CA GLY A 137 -35.13 -28.84 36.69
C GLY A 137 -34.39 -28.08 37.79
N VAL A 138 -34.08 -26.81 37.55
CA VAL A 138 -33.98 -25.83 38.65
C VAL A 138 -35.38 -25.31 38.92
#